data_AF-A0A836XDT3-F1
#
_entry.id   AF-A0A836XDT3-F1
#
_cell.length_a   1.000
_cell.length_b   1.000
_cell.length_c   1.000
_cell.angle_alpha   90.00
_cell.angle_beta   90.00
_cell.angle_gamma   90.00
#
_symmetry.space_group_name_H-M   'P 1'
#
loop_
_entity.id
_entity.type
_entity.pdbx_description
1 polymer ?
#
loop_
_entity_poly.entity_id
_entity_poly.type
_entity_poly.pdbx_seq_one_letter_code
_entity_poly.pdbx_strand_id
1 'polypeptide(L)'
;MAKQEFRTQHLGRIVHGAGGITPDIAMARRRSSSLYRQLEGWRSRNSRFFRFSRQYPLDHPGIGPDFIAGPETLQEFRTFVDADEFEYTSDLEIRLDQLRGELEEETEETHSDMESSLAHVAGGIEEIEESHWLDNDELITWKLTYDIREKAFGIVQAFAYDVTVNPQILRAREILANEAEYLSWFQRSEIGEPSEQIASTGDTDVVEVKGVALEESQTEKEQR
;
A
#
# COMPACT_ATOMS: atom_id res chain seq x y z
N MET A 1 -17.63 10.98 22.69
CA MET A 1 -17.15 10.63 24.05
C MET A 1 -16.00 11.57 24.39
N ALA A 2 -15.93 12.10 25.62
CA ALA A 2 -14.93 13.10 26.00
C ALA A 2 -13.51 12.50 25.99
N LYS A 3 -12.54 13.20 25.38
CA LYS A 3 -11.10 12.87 25.46
C LYS A 3 -10.70 12.88 26.93
N GLN A 4 -10.33 11.73 27.47
CA GLN A 4 -9.75 11.63 28.81
C GLN A 4 -8.25 11.84 28.71
N GLU A 5 -7.69 12.77 29.47
CA GLU A 5 -6.26 13.07 29.46
C GLU A 5 -5.54 12.27 30.54
N PHE A 6 -4.40 11.68 30.16
CA PHE A 6 -3.48 10.98 31.04
C PHE A 6 -2.10 11.62 30.97
N ARG A 7 -1.23 11.31 31.94
CA ARG A 7 0.16 11.80 31.96
C ARG A 7 1.15 10.65 32.12
N THR A 8 2.27 10.74 31.40
CA THR A 8 3.40 9.82 31.58
C THR A 8 4.06 10.02 32.94
N GLN A 9 4.57 8.93 33.54
CA GLN A 9 5.11 8.97 34.90
C GLN A 9 6.42 9.76 35.04
N HIS A 10 7.30 9.70 34.03
CA HIS A 10 8.64 10.28 34.13
C HIS A 10 8.75 11.68 33.52
N LEU A 11 8.17 11.88 32.34
CA LEU A 11 8.29 13.15 31.59
C LEU A 11 7.05 14.03 31.74
N GLY A 12 6.00 13.56 32.41
CA GLY A 12 4.77 14.33 32.63
C GLY A 12 3.96 14.65 31.36
N ARG A 13 4.35 14.09 30.20
CA ARG A 13 3.74 14.32 28.89
C ARG A 13 2.26 13.93 28.86
N ILE A 14 1.44 14.76 28.24
CA ILE A 14 -0.01 14.54 28.06
C ILE A 14 -0.23 13.44 27.02
N VAL A 15 -1.17 12.55 27.30
CA VAL A 15 -1.61 11.46 26.42
C VAL A 15 -3.13 11.44 26.37
N HIS A 16 -3.70 11.53 25.17
CA HIS A 16 -5.15 11.49 24.98
C HIS A 16 -5.64 10.03 24.93
N GLY A 17 -6.61 9.71 25.78
CA GLY A 17 -7.28 8.41 25.80
C GLY A 17 -8.26 8.22 24.63
N ALA A 18 -8.61 6.95 24.37
CA ALA A 18 -9.62 6.50 23.41
C ALA A 18 -9.27 6.50 21.91
N GLY A 19 -7.98 6.60 21.53
CA GLY A 19 -7.54 6.62 20.12
C GLY A 19 -6.42 5.65 19.72
N GLY A 20 -5.95 4.78 20.62
CA GLY A 20 -4.74 3.96 20.41
C GLY A 20 -3.45 4.68 20.81
N ILE A 21 -2.30 4.14 20.39
CA ILE A 21 -0.98 4.74 20.65
C ILE A 21 -0.62 5.66 19.47
N THR A 22 -0.76 6.97 19.66
CA THR A 22 -0.27 7.96 18.68
C THR A 22 1.25 8.10 18.81
N PRO A 23 2.03 7.85 17.76
CA PRO A 23 3.48 7.98 17.82
C PRO A 23 3.90 9.46 17.80
N ASP A 24 5.02 9.77 18.46
CA ASP A 24 5.63 11.11 18.38
C ASP A 24 6.17 11.42 16.98
N ILE A 25 6.76 10.41 16.35
CA ILE A 25 7.31 10.48 15.01
C ILE A 25 6.44 9.63 14.10
N ALA A 26 5.69 10.28 13.22
CA ALA A 26 5.03 9.58 12.12
C ALA A 26 6.11 9.04 11.18
N MET A 27 6.19 7.72 11.04
CA MET A 27 7.13 7.07 10.13
C MET A 27 6.39 6.57 8.90
N ALA A 28 6.95 6.84 7.73
CA ALA A 28 6.52 6.19 6.51
C ALA A 28 6.70 4.67 6.65
N ARG A 29 5.67 3.93 6.28
CA ARG A 29 5.73 2.47 6.11
C ARG A 29 5.78 2.18 4.62
N ARG A 30 6.40 1.06 4.26
CA ARG A 30 6.27 0.55 2.88
C ARG A 30 4.78 0.37 2.59
N ARG A 31 4.30 1.00 1.53
CA ARG A 31 2.89 0.92 1.14
C ARG A 31 2.60 -0.51 0.71
N SER A 32 1.45 -1.03 1.13
CA SER A 32 0.96 -2.33 0.69
C SER A 32 -0.14 -2.11 -0.34
N SER A 33 0.05 -2.62 -1.55
CA SER A 33 -0.96 -2.59 -2.61
C SER A 33 -1.82 -3.86 -2.62
N SER A 34 -2.92 -3.84 -3.38
CA SER A 34 -3.75 -5.05 -3.57
C SER A 34 -2.95 -6.16 -4.24
N LEU A 35 -2.27 -5.84 -5.35
CA LEU A 35 -1.39 -6.75 -6.07
C LEU A 35 -0.36 -7.40 -5.14
N TYR A 36 0.38 -6.61 -4.35
CA TYR A 36 1.39 -7.13 -3.43
C TYR A 36 0.79 -8.15 -2.44
N ARG A 37 -0.36 -7.85 -1.85
CA ARG A 37 -1.01 -8.77 -0.88
C ARG A 37 -1.46 -10.07 -1.53
N GLN A 38 -1.91 -10.02 -2.78
CA GLN A 38 -2.31 -11.21 -3.53
C GLN A 38 -1.09 -12.06 -3.88
N LEU A 39 0.01 -11.45 -4.33
CA LEU A 39 1.29 -12.13 -4.57
C LEU A 39 1.91 -12.73 -3.29
N GLU A 40 1.74 -12.04 -2.15
CA GLU A 40 2.12 -12.54 -0.84
C GLU A 40 1.26 -13.75 -0.40
N GLY A 41 0.10 -13.95 -1.03
CA GLY A 41 -0.80 -15.05 -0.74
C GLY A 41 -1.64 -14.82 0.51
N TRP A 42 -1.94 -13.56 0.85
CA TRP A 42 -2.72 -13.19 2.05
C TRP A 42 -4.03 -13.99 2.19
N ARG A 43 -4.69 -14.31 1.08
CA ARG A 43 -5.95 -15.10 1.07
C ARG A 43 -5.75 -16.57 0.73
N SER A 44 -4.80 -16.90 -0.15
CA SER A 44 -4.60 -18.24 -0.69
C SER A 44 -3.61 -19.10 0.11
N ARG A 45 -2.82 -18.48 1.00
CA ARG A 45 -1.61 -19.06 1.62
C ARG A 45 -0.60 -19.59 0.60
N ASN A 46 -0.70 -19.16 -0.66
CA ASN A 46 0.14 -19.59 -1.77
C ASN A 46 1.00 -18.43 -2.24
N SER A 47 2.02 -18.10 -1.45
CA SER A 47 2.92 -16.96 -1.72
C SER A 47 3.76 -17.21 -2.96
N ARG A 48 3.60 -16.36 -3.99
CA ARG A 48 4.43 -16.39 -5.21
C ARG A 48 5.87 -16.01 -4.91
N PHE A 49 6.07 -15.00 -4.07
CA PHE A 49 7.40 -14.59 -3.59
C PHE A 49 8.16 -15.75 -2.94
N PHE A 50 7.51 -16.50 -2.05
CA PHE A 50 8.13 -17.63 -1.37
C PHE A 50 8.52 -18.75 -2.35
N ARG A 51 7.64 -19.08 -3.30
CA ARG A 51 7.91 -20.17 -4.26
C ARG A 51 9.03 -19.79 -5.23
N PHE A 52 8.96 -18.58 -5.79
CA PHE A 52 10.00 -18.06 -6.68
C PHE A 52 11.37 -17.96 -5.98
N SER A 53 11.42 -17.34 -4.79
CA SER A 53 12.68 -17.16 -4.05
C SER A 53 13.36 -18.46 -3.65
N ARG A 54 12.61 -19.55 -3.45
CA ARG A 54 13.18 -20.88 -3.19
C ARG A 54 13.80 -21.51 -4.43
N GLN A 55 13.22 -21.27 -5.59
CA GLN A 55 13.67 -21.84 -6.85
C GLN A 55 14.84 -21.05 -7.45
N TYR A 56 14.81 -19.72 -7.33
CA TYR A 56 15.81 -18.82 -7.89
C TYR A 56 17.28 -19.20 -7.64
N PRO A 57 17.75 -19.50 -6.41
CA PRO A 57 19.15 -19.88 -6.19
C PRO A 57 19.54 -21.24 -6.81
N LEU A 58 18.57 -22.10 -7.12
CA LEU A 58 18.82 -23.38 -7.80
C LEU A 58 19.07 -23.16 -9.29
N ASP A 59 18.34 -22.23 -9.90
CA ASP A 59 18.46 -21.89 -11.32
C ASP A 59 19.63 -20.91 -11.56
N HIS A 60 20.00 -20.13 -10.55
CA HIS A 60 21.08 -19.14 -10.58
C HIS A 60 22.17 -19.46 -9.54
N PRO A 61 23.00 -20.51 -9.73
CA PRO A 61 23.98 -20.94 -8.73
C PRO A 61 25.12 -19.94 -8.49
N GLY A 62 25.25 -18.92 -9.34
CA GLY A 62 26.29 -17.89 -9.26
C GLY A 62 25.94 -16.66 -8.43
N ILE A 63 24.73 -16.59 -7.84
CA ILE A 63 24.36 -15.41 -7.04
C ILE A 63 25.25 -15.28 -5.80
N GLY A 64 25.59 -14.03 -5.47
CA GLY A 64 26.36 -13.68 -4.28
C GLY A 64 25.47 -13.19 -3.14
N PRO A 65 26.01 -13.10 -1.91
CA PRO A 65 25.27 -12.59 -0.75
C PRO A 65 24.81 -11.14 -0.92
N ASP A 66 25.43 -10.39 -1.82
CA ASP A 66 25.17 -8.98 -2.11
C ASP A 66 24.06 -8.77 -3.15
N PHE A 67 23.41 -9.86 -3.58
CA PHE A 67 22.39 -9.85 -4.63
C PHE A 67 21.32 -8.76 -4.40
N ILE A 68 20.95 -8.09 -5.49
CA ILE A 68 19.84 -7.14 -5.57
C ILE A 68 19.04 -7.51 -6.81
N ALA A 69 17.74 -7.71 -6.66
CA ALA A 69 16.86 -7.98 -7.79
C ALA A 69 16.88 -6.78 -8.75
N GLY A 70 16.97 -7.06 -10.04
CA GLY A 70 16.95 -6.06 -11.11
C GLY A 70 15.80 -6.29 -12.09
N PRO A 71 15.76 -5.54 -13.20
CA PRO A 71 14.74 -5.70 -14.23
C PRO A 71 14.62 -7.13 -14.78
N GLU A 72 15.75 -7.84 -14.93
CA GLU A 72 15.74 -9.26 -15.36
C GLU A 72 15.05 -10.16 -14.34
N THR A 73 15.35 -9.99 -13.04
CA THR A 73 14.71 -10.75 -11.97
C THR A 73 13.20 -10.48 -11.89
N LEU A 74 12.78 -9.23 -12.12
CA LEU A 74 11.36 -8.86 -12.18
C LEU A 74 10.66 -9.54 -13.35
N GLN A 75 11.28 -9.55 -14.52
CA GLN A 75 10.73 -10.21 -15.71
C GLN A 75 10.63 -11.74 -15.50
N GLU A 76 11.66 -12.37 -14.94
CA GLU A 76 11.63 -13.79 -14.57
C GLU A 76 10.52 -14.09 -13.55
N PHE A 77 10.37 -13.22 -12.55
CA PHE A 77 9.30 -13.36 -11.56
C PHE A 77 7.93 -13.26 -12.22
N ARG A 78 7.75 -12.32 -13.14
CA ARG A 78 6.50 -12.16 -13.88
C ARG A 78 6.17 -13.38 -14.72
N THR A 79 7.13 -13.90 -15.48
CA THR A 79 6.98 -15.15 -16.24
C THR A 79 6.65 -16.33 -15.32
N PHE A 80 7.28 -16.41 -14.15
CA PHE A 80 6.97 -17.43 -13.15
C PHE A 80 5.53 -17.32 -12.62
N VAL A 81 5.07 -16.10 -12.35
CA VAL A 81 3.71 -15.83 -11.86
C VAL A 81 2.67 -16.22 -12.91
N ASP A 82 2.90 -15.87 -14.18
CA ASP A 82 2.04 -16.23 -15.30
C ASP A 82 1.98 -17.76 -15.50
N ALA A 83 3.14 -18.44 -15.42
CA ALA A 83 3.23 -19.89 -15.57
C ALA A 83 2.59 -20.67 -14.40
N ASP A 84 2.48 -20.06 -13.22
CA ASP A 84 1.84 -20.65 -12.04
C ASP A 84 0.34 -20.30 -11.95
N GLU A 85 -0.25 -19.84 -13.07
CA GLU A 85 -1.67 -19.52 -13.25
C GLU A 85 -2.18 -18.55 -12.18
N PHE A 86 -1.37 -17.56 -11.82
CA PHE A 86 -1.79 -16.48 -10.94
C PHE A 86 -2.59 -15.44 -11.73
N GLU A 87 -3.82 -15.23 -11.30
CA GLU A 87 -4.67 -14.15 -11.78
C GLU A 87 -4.72 -13.06 -10.70
N TYR A 88 -4.35 -11.84 -11.08
CA TYR A 88 -4.49 -10.68 -10.22
C TYR A 88 -5.87 -10.09 -10.43
N THR A 89 -6.67 -10.00 -9.37
CA THR A 89 -7.99 -9.38 -9.46
C THR A 89 -7.98 -8.03 -8.77
N SER A 90 -8.19 -6.93 -9.51
CA SER A 90 -8.29 -5.60 -8.90
C SER A 90 -9.61 -5.36 -8.19
N ASP A 91 -9.65 -4.34 -7.31
CA ASP A 91 -10.91 -3.93 -6.67
C ASP A 91 -11.93 -3.40 -7.71
N LEU A 92 -11.47 -2.96 -8.88
CA LEU A 92 -12.32 -2.52 -9.98
C LEU A 92 -12.92 -3.71 -10.72
N GLU A 93 -12.12 -4.73 -11.01
CA GLU A 93 -12.59 -5.97 -11.63
C GLU A 93 -13.64 -6.66 -10.74
N ILE A 94 -13.37 -6.77 -9.42
CA ILE A 94 -14.35 -7.33 -8.47
C ILE A 94 -15.70 -6.61 -8.56
N ARG A 95 -15.69 -5.28 -8.71
CA ARG A 95 -16.92 -4.48 -8.83
C ARG A 95 -17.59 -4.65 -10.19
N LEU A 96 -16.80 -4.80 -11.25
CA LEU A 96 -17.32 -5.06 -12.60
C LEU A 96 -18.00 -6.43 -12.66
N ASP A 97 -17.41 -7.46 -12.06
CA ASP A 97 -17.99 -8.80 -11.98
C ASP A 97 -19.28 -8.82 -11.16
N GLN A 98 -19.33 -8.08 -10.06
CA GLN A 98 -20.56 -7.91 -9.28
C GLN A 98 -21.67 -7.26 -10.12
N LEU A 99 -21.33 -6.20 -10.86
CA LEU A 99 -22.28 -5.52 -11.74
C LEU A 99 -22.76 -6.45 -12.87
N ARG A 100 -21.87 -7.24 -13.47
CA ARG A 100 -22.23 -8.26 -14.47
C ARG A 100 -23.22 -9.27 -13.88
N GLY A 101 -22.95 -9.79 -12.68
CA GLY A 101 -23.83 -10.74 -12.01
C GLY A 101 -25.22 -10.16 -11.68
N GLU A 102 -25.28 -8.93 -11.15
CA GLU A 102 -26.56 -8.25 -10.89
C GLU A 102 -27.37 -8.05 -12.19
N LEU A 103 -26.67 -7.74 -13.29
CA LEU A 103 -27.30 -7.50 -14.58
C LEU A 103 -27.89 -8.77 -15.21
N GLU A 104 -27.22 -9.91 -15.06
CA GLU A 104 -27.73 -11.23 -15.47
C GLU A 104 -29.01 -11.64 -14.72
N GLU A 105 -29.16 -11.21 -13.46
CA GLU A 105 -30.34 -11.51 -12.65
C GLU A 105 -31.56 -10.65 -13.01
N GLU A 106 -31.37 -9.45 -13.58
CA GLU A 106 -32.47 -8.50 -13.84
C GLU A 106 -33.22 -8.71 -15.17
N THR A 107 -32.62 -9.22 -16.26
CA THR A 107 -33.35 -9.48 -17.53
C THR A 107 -32.64 -10.44 -18.51
N GLU A 108 -33.39 -11.26 -19.29
CA GLU A 108 -32.82 -12.12 -20.34
C GLU A 108 -32.69 -11.44 -21.74
N GLU A 109 -33.42 -10.35 -22.02
CA GLU A 109 -33.61 -9.88 -23.42
C GLU A 109 -32.96 -8.52 -23.78
N THR A 110 -32.35 -7.78 -22.85
CA THR A 110 -31.88 -6.40 -23.11
C THR A 110 -30.39 -6.18 -22.77
N HIS A 111 -29.46 -6.93 -23.39
CA HIS A 111 -28.04 -6.88 -22.96
C HIS A 111 -26.96 -6.66 -24.01
N SER A 112 -27.23 -6.71 -25.32
CA SER A 112 -26.13 -6.61 -26.31
C SER A 112 -25.32 -5.30 -26.21
N ASP A 113 -26.01 -4.16 -26.02
CA ASP A 113 -25.34 -2.85 -25.98
C ASP A 113 -24.63 -2.60 -24.64
N MET A 114 -25.20 -3.13 -23.55
CA MET A 114 -24.59 -3.04 -22.21
C MET A 114 -23.38 -3.96 -22.08
N GLU A 115 -23.46 -5.19 -22.60
CA GLU A 115 -22.34 -6.14 -22.58
C GLU A 115 -21.13 -5.60 -23.34
N SER A 116 -21.35 -4.98 -24.50
CA SER A 116 -20.31 -4.27 -25.25
C SER A 116 -19.64 -3.16 -24.42
N SER A 117 -20.45 -2.40 -23.66
CA SER A 117 -19.94 -1.34 -22.78
C SER A 117 -19.15 -1.90 -21.60
N LEU A 118 -19.62 -3.00 -20.98
CA LEU A 118 -18.91 -3.68 -19.89
C LEU A 118 -17.61 -4.33 -20.37
N ALA A 119 -17.57 -4.86 -21.59
CA ALA A 119 -16.36 -5.37 -22.21
C ALA A 119 -15.34 -4.25 -22.48
N HIS A 120 -15.79 -3.06 -22.88
CA HIS A 120 -14.90 -1.91 -23.04
C HIS A 120 -14.32 -1.46 -21.69
N VAL A 121 -15.14 -1.42 -20.64
CA VAL A 121 -14.66 -1.12 -19.28
C VAL A 121 -13.68 -2.19 -18.79
N ALA A 122 -13.94 -3.47 -19.07
CA ALA A 122 -13.03 -4.57 -18.71
C ALA A 122 -11.63 -4.36 -19.33
N GLY A 123 -11.54 -4.05 -20.62
CA GLY A 123 -10.25 -3.76 -21.26
C GLY A 123 -9.52 -2.57 -20.64
N GLY A 124 -10.25 -1.53 -20.23
CA GLY A 124 -9.66 -0.41 -19.49
C GLY A 124 -9.17 -0.78 -18.09
N ILE A 125 -9.81 -1.75 -17.43
CA ILE A 125 -9.35 -2.28 -16.15
C ILE A 125 -8.07 -3.10 -16.33
N GLU A 126 -7.96 -3.92 -17.38
CA GLU A 126 -6.73 -4.67 -17.69
C GLU A 126 -5.52 -3.72 -17.84
N GLU A 127 -5.69 -2.57 -18.52
CA GLU A 127 -4.63 -1.55 -18.64
C GLU A 127 -4.22 -0.95 -17.29
N ILE A 128 -5.18 -0.74 -16.38
CA ILE A 128 -4.91 -0.26 -15.01
C ILE A 128 -4.22 -1.34 -14.18
N GLU A 129 -4.58 -2.60 -14.36
CA GLU A 129 -3.92 -3.71 -13.68
C GLU A 129 -2.48 -3.88 -14.12
N GLU A 130 -2.20 -3.65 -15.41
CA GLU A 130 -0.84 -3.57 -15.92
C GLU A 130 -0.06 -2.43 -15.25
N SER A 131 -0.68 -1.26 -15.09
CA SER A 131 -0.02 -0.14 -14.40
C SER A 131 0.24 -0.46 -12.93
N HIS A 132 -0.63 -1.24 -12.26
CA HIS A 132 -0.39 -1.68 -10.89
C HIS A 132 0.90 -2.52 -10.77
N TRP A 133 1.27 -3.30 -11.78
CA TRP A 133 2.56 -4.01 -11.76
C TRP A 133 3.72 -3.01 -11.74
N LEU A 134 3.72 -2.06 -12.67
CA LEU A 134 4.76 -1.02 -12.78
C LEU A 134 4.87 -0.18 -11.51
N ASP A 135 3.74 0.24 -10.94
CA ASP A 135 3.69 1.02 -9.70
C ASP A 135 4.24 0.25 -8.49
N ASN A 136 4.29 -1.08 -8.58
CA ASN A 136 4.79 -1.96 -7.53
C ASN A 136 6.19 -2.50 -7.79
N ASP A 137 6.86 -2.12 -8.88
CA ASP A 137 8.20 -2.62 -9.23
C ASP A 137 9.19 -2.44 -8.08
N GLU A 138 9.23 -1.28 -7.42
CA GLU A 138 10.14 -1.03 -6.30
C GLU A 138 9.82 -1.96 -5.11
N LEU A 139 8.54 -2.14 -4.80
CA LEU A 139 8.10 -2.98 -3.69
C LEU A 139 8.36 -4.46 -3.95
N ILE A 140 8.07 -4.93 -5.16
CA ILE A 140 8.32 -6.29 -5.63
C ILE A 140 9.83 -6.54 -5.65
N THR A 141 10.63 -5.62 -6.19
CA THR A 141 12.10 -5.68 -6.21
C THR A 141 12.67 -5.83 -4.81
N TRP A 142 12.22 -4.99 -3.88
CA TRP A 142 12.65 -5.09 -2.48
C TRP A 142 12.32 -6.46 -1.90
N LYS A 143 11.08 -6.93 -2.11
CA LYS A 143 10.60 -8.19 -1.55
C LYS A 143 11.35 -9.39 -2.13
N LEU A 144 11.57 -9.42 -3.45
CA LEU A 144 12.35 -10.45 -4.13
C LEU A 144 13.79 -10.45 -3.65
N THR A 145 14.43 -9.28 -3.54
CA THR A 145 15.79 -9.17 -3.01
C THR A 145 15.89 -9.75 -1.61
N TYR A 146 14.97 -9.38 -0.73
CA TYR A 146 14.94 -9.87 0.65
C TYR A 146 14.73 -11.39 0.70
N ASP A 147 13.70 -11.91 0.03
CA ASP A 147 13.34 -13.33 0.10
C ASP A 147 14.40 -14.21 -0.57
N ILE A 148 14.93 -13.82 -1.74
CA ILE A 148 15.99 -14.58 -2.42
C ILE A 148 17.24 -14.66 -1.54
N ARG A 149 17.67 -13.53 -0.95
CA ARG A 149 18.82 -13.54 -0.03
C ARG A 149 18.56 -14.41 1.20
N GLU A 150 17.34 -14.37 1.73
CA GLU A 150 16.95 -15.23 2.85
C GLU A 150 17.03 -16.71 2.48
N LYS A 151 16.54 -17.11 1.30
CA LYS A 151 16.55 -18.51 0.86
C LYS A 151 17.94 -19.01 0.45
N ALA A 152 18.76 -18.14 -0.14
CA ALA A 152 20.10 -18.50 -0.61
C ALA A 152 21.15 -18.49 0.51
N PHE A 153 21.08 -17.51 1.43
CA PHE A 153 22.17 -17.24 2.40
C PHE A 153 21.70 -17.11 3.85
N GLY A 154 20.40 -17.26 4.10
CA GLY A 154 19.81 -17.18 5.42
C GLY A 154 19.38 -15.77 5.83
N ILE A 155 18.61 -15.73 6.91
CA ILE A 155 17.89 -14.54 7.38
C ILE A 155 18.80 -13.35 7.74
N VAL A 156 20.04 -13.63 8.20
CA VAL A 156 21.00 -12.58 8.54
C VAL A 156 21.37 -11.74 7.32
N GLN A 157 21.55 -12.36 6.16
CA GLN A 157 21.87 -11.65 4.93
C GLN A 157 20.70 -10.85 4.38
N ALA A 158 19.48 -11.38 4.52
CA ALA A 158 18.26 -10.65 4.16
C ALA A 158 18.07 -9.39 5.02
N PHE A 159 18.30 -9.48 6.33
CA PHE A 159 18.24 -8.30 7.21
C PHE A 159 19.39 -7.33 6.99
N ALA A 160 20.59 -7.81 6.66
CA ALA A 160 21.71 -6.94 6.31
C ALA A 160 21.34 -6.02 5.13
N TYR A 161 20.58 -6.53 4.16
CA TYR A 161 19.95 -5.71 3.13
C TYR A 161 18.86 -4.79 3.67
N ASP A 162 17.84 -5.34 4.34
CA ASP A 162 16.66 -4.54 4.72
C ASP A 162 17.02 -3.32 5.59
N VAL A 163 18.01 -3.46 6.47
CA VAL A 163 18.54 -2.39 7.32
C VAL A 163 19.06 -1.18 6.51
N THR A 164 19.45 -1.38 5.25
CA THR A 164 19.94 -0.31 4.36
C THR A 164 18.84 0.43 3.61
N VAL A 165 17.67 -0.18 3.44
CA VAL A 165 16.58 0.34 2.60
C VAL A 165 15.27 0.55 3.36
N ASN A 166 15.19 0.13 4.63
CA ASN A 166 13.98 0.26 5.42
C ASN A 166 13.75 1.71 5.86
N PRO A 167 12.62 2.34 5.44
CA PRO A 167 12.37 3.75 5.69
C PRO A 167 12.35 4.10 7.19
N GLN A 168 11.92 3.17 8.04
CA GLN A 168 11.90 3.39 9.49
C GLN A 168 13.31 3.36 10.07
N ILE A 169 14.18 2.48 9.57
CA ILE A 169 15.57 2.36 10.02
C ILE A 169 16.38 3.56 9.52
N LEU A 170 16.16 3.99 8.28
CA LEU A 170 16.78 5.20 7.73
C LEU A 170 16.37 6.43 8.54
N ARG A 171 15.07 6.60 8.80
CA ARG A 171 14.59 7.72 9.63
C ARG A 171 15.13 7.66 11.07
N ALA A 172 15.24 6.46 11.66
CA ALA A 172 15.84 6.31 12.97
C ALA A 172 17.33 6.74 12.97
N ARG A 173 18.09 6.38 11.94
CA ARG A 173 19.49 6.80 11.79
C ARG A 173 19.63 8.31 11.66
N GLU A 174 18.76 8.95 10.87
CA GLU A 174 18.74 10.42 10.72
C GLU A 174 18.53 11.11 12.07
N ILE A 175 17.49 10.70 12.82
CA ILE A 175 17.16 11.34 14.10
C ILE A 175 18.26 11.10 15.13
N LEU A 176 18.78 9.87 15.22
CA LEU A 176 19.83 9.53 16.19
C LEU A 176 21.18 10.19 15.87
N ALA A 177 21.44 10.54 14.61
CA ALA A 177 22.64 11.27 14.22
C ALA A 177 22.59 12.75 14.64
N ASN A 178 21.40 13.31 14.85
CA ASN A 178 21.20 14.69 15.26
C ASN A 178 20.79 14.78 16.73
N GLU A 179 21.78 14.96 17.62
CA GLU A 179 21.55 15.01 19.06
C GLU A 179 20.52 16.08 19.47
N ALA A 180 20.54 17.25 18.82
CA ALA A 180 19.59 18.33 19.13
C ALA A 180 18.15 17.93 18.75
N GLU A 181 17.95 17.36 17.56
CA GLU A 181 16.64 16.84 17.13
C GLU A 181 16.18 15.71 18.05
N TYR A 182 17.06 14.74 18.34
CA TYR A 182 16.77 13.63 19.26
C TYR A 182 16.31 14.12 20.64
N LEU A 183 17.07 15.03 21.25
CA LEU A 183 16.75 15.58 22.57
C LEU A 183 15.45 16.41 22.56
N SER A 184 15.11 17.07 21.46
CA SER A 184 13.89 17.86 21.34
C SER A 184 12.62 17.03 21.56
N TRP A 185 12.62 15.75 21.18
CA TRP A 185 11.48 14.85 21.36
C TRP A 185 11.14 14.60 22.83
N PHE A 186 12.12 14.67 23.73
CA PHE A 186 11.92 14.51 25.17
C PHE A 186 11.43 15.79 25.87
N GLN A 187 11.51 16.94 25.21
CA GLN A 187 11.09 18.23 25.74
C GLN A 187 9.61 18.55 25.46
N ARG A 188 8.95 17.78 24.58
CA ARG A 188 7.55 18.01 24.19
C ARG A 188 6.59 17.71 25.33
N SER A 189 5.65 18.62 25.57
CA SER A 189 4.64 18.49 26.63
C SER A 189 3.54 17.47 26.31
N GLU A 190 3.36 17.10 25.05
CA GLU A 190 2.30 16.20 24.60
C GLU A 190 2.88 15.08 23.70
N ILE A 191 2.33 13.87 23.82
CA ILE A 191 2.65 12.74 22.93
C ILE A 191 1.85 12.86 21.63
N GLY A 192 2.55 12.69 20.50
CA GLY A 192 1.90 12.71 19.19
C GLY A 192 1.40 14.08 18.76
N GLU A 193 1.93 15.15 19.37
CA GLU A 193 1.75 16.52 18.89
C GLU A 193 2.22 16.58 17.42
N PRO A 194 1.37 17.04 16.48
CA PRO A 194 1.73 17.04 15.06
C PRO A 194 2.99 17.87 14.87
N SER A 195 4.09 17.20 14.54
CA SER A 195 5.25 17.89 14.00
C SER A 195 4.82 18.47 12.66
N GLU A 196 5.19 19.72 12.38
CA GLU A 196 5.01 20.29 11.04
C GLU A 196 5.55 19.28 10.02
N GLN A 197 4.67 18.83 9.13
CA GLN A 197 5.03 17.97 8.03
C GLN A 197 6.03 18.75 7.17
N ILE A 198 7.28 18.30 7.12
CA ILE A 198 8.16 18.69 6.01
C ILE A 198 7.50 18.06 4.78
N ALA A 199 6.75 18.89 4.06
CA ALA A 199 5.94 18.49 2.94
C ALA A 199 6.79 17.69 1.95
N SER A 200 6.45 16.41 1.79
CA SER A 200 6.71 15.71 0.54
C SER A 200 5.89 16.46 -0.51
N THR A 201 6.57 17.26 -1.33
CA THR A 201 6.01 17.78 -2.58
C THR A 201 5.80 16.59 -3.50
N GLY A 202 4.65 15.94 -3.31
CA GLY A 202 4.09 14.92 -4.17
C GLY A 202 2.67 15.35 -4.45
N ASP A 203 2.47 15.79 -5.68
CA ASP A 203 1.25 16.29 -6.28
C ASP A 203 0.00 15.56 -5.77
N THR A 204 -0.90 16.30 -5.12
CA THR A 204 -2.31 15.92 -5.03
C THR A 204 -3.10 17.07 -5.60
N ASP A 205 -3.27 17.05 -6.92
CA ASP A 205 -4.38 17.76 -7.57
C ASP A 205 -5.67 17.19 -6.99
N VAL A 206 -6.22 17.92 -6.02
CA VAL A 206 -7.60 17.75 -5.58
C VAL A 206 -8.47 18.31 -6.69
N VAL A 207 -9.03 17.42 -7.51
CA VAL A 207 -10.10 17.76 -8.44
C VAL A 207 -11.31 18.19 -7.61
N GLU A 208 -11.53 19.50 -7.49
CA GLU A 208 -12.76 20.07 -6.96
C GLU A 208 -13.92 19.74 -7.90
N VAL A 209 -14.72 18.73 -7.53
CA VAL A 209 -16.03 18.51 -8.15
C VAL A 209 -16.98 19.60 -7.63
N LYS A 210 -17.25 20.60 -8.46
CA LYS A 210 -18.30 21.61 -8.21
C LYS A 210 -19.66 20.91 -8.08
N GLY A 211 -20.14 20.84 -6.84
CA GLY A 211 -21.48 20.39 -6.50
C GLY A 211 -22.55 21.30 -7.11
N VAL A 212 -23.50 20.65 -7.77
CA VAL A 212 -24.76 21.19 -8.28
C VAL A 212 -25.57 21.80 -7.13
N ALA A 213 -25.91 23.08 -7.24
CA ALA A 213 -26.81 23.75 -6.30
C ALA A 213 -28.25 23.23 -6.51
N LEU A 214 -28.79 22.57 -5.49
CA LEU A 214 -30.22 22.36 -5.35
C LEU A 214 -30.81 23.62 -4.69
N GLU A 215 -31.61 24.36 -5.46
CA GLU A 215 -32.45 25.46 -4.96
C GLU A 215 -33.50 24.91 -4.00
N GLU A 216 -33.38 25.24 -2.71
CA GLU A 216 -34.49 25.10 -1.77
C GLU A 216 -35.46 26.29 -1.98
N SER A 217 -36.58 26.00 -2.64
CA SER A 217 -37.74 26.89 -2.73
C SER A 217 -38.40 27.03 -1.36
N GLN A 218 -38.14 28.13 -0.65
CA GLN A 218 -39.00 28.59 0.45
C GLN A 218 -40.14 29.43 -0.11
N THR A 219 -41.34 28.84 -0.21
CA THR A 219 -42.59 29.58 -0.38
C THR A 219 -43.00 30.20 0.95
N GLU A 220 -42.85 31.52 1.05
CA GLU A 220 -43.66 32.37 1.92
C GLU A 220 -45.13 32.26 1.53
N LYS A 221 -46.01 32.02 2.51
CA LYS A 221 -47.37 32.55 2.51
C LYS A 221 -47.74 33.05 3.90
N GLU A 222 -47.64 34.35 4.04
CA GLU A 222 -48.26 35.16 5.07
C GLU A 222 -49.80 35.25 4.89
N GLN A 223 -50.48 35.43 6.02
CA GLN A 223 -51.76 36.14 6.22
C GLN A 223 -53.08 35.49 5.74
N ARG A 224 -53.83 34.93 6.70
CA ARG A 224 -55.07 35.53 7.24
C ARG A 224 -55.60 34.78 8.46
#